data_AF-A0A7R7EKU2-F1
#
_entry.id   AF-A0A7R7EKU2-F1
#
_cell.length_a   1.000
_cell.length_b   1.000
_cell.length_c   1.000
_cell.angle_alpha   90.00
_cell.angle_beta   90.00
_cell.angle_gamma   90.00
#
_symmetry.space_group_name_H-M   'P 1'
#
loop_
_entity.id
_entity.type
_entity.pdbx_description
1 polymer ?
#
loop_
_entity_poly.entity_id
_entity_poly.type
_entity_poly.pdbx_seq_one_letter_code
_entity_poly.pdbx_strand_id
1 'polypeptide(L)'
;MKTQMKSFMKKLLVLTMILSLVSIPRVVAQAAGFLVFNDGQKISPDSITGSFAYLTSGKATDSNNPDFKVTATINGTSYDGTIISAGTRYNYNYSVSYPIQKNDTDVIITVTDGLGGKITQTYNLIANQPIQLSVDSLNYTSTTVTGTTEANAKVTATIEGKTYEATADSSGNYKIKIPAQKSDTTIVVKSINEKGYYSTKNVTVSNPNCLLSSSQDLLKSTTKVTGTVTGALKGDYITVKVGNKTYKTTLKEAKKQKYSVSVKNLKFGQYITVSLYNKHGQQREWYKSEVYYATKVKLGMTQNQVLHTAYYGKPDSVIKSIVAGKKCEQWGYHFGSKLVYLWFQNGVLTSIDQY
;
A
#
# COMPACT_ATOMS: atom_id res chain seq x y z
N MET A 1 74.53 -21.66 -65.85
CA MET A 1 74.29 -20.75 -64.72
C MET A 1 75.01 -21.28 -63.47
N LYS A 2 76.34 -21.50 -63.53
CA LYS A 2 77.32 -20.59 -62.88
C LYS A 2 76.84 -19.15 -62.62
N THR A 3 77.23 -18.68 -61.43
CA THR A 3 77.48 -17.29 -61.02
C THR A 3 76.29 -16.52 -60.42
N GLN A 4 76.16 -16.57 -59.09
CA GLN A 4 76.14 -15.40 -58.17
C GLN A 4 75.80 -15.86 -56.74
N MET A 5 76.65 -16.74 -56.19
CA MET A 5 76.91 -16.83 -54.76
C MET A 5 78.30 -16.21 -54.61
N LYS A 6 78.46 -15.14 -53.80
CA LYS A 6 79.66 -14.30 -53.55
C LYS A 6 79.64 -12.89 -54.14
N SER A 7 78.80 -12.02 -53.57
CA SER A 7 79.03 -10.59 -53.34
C SER A 7 77.77 -10.09 -52.61
N PHE A 8 77.70 -9.76 -51.32
CA PHE A 8 78.71 -9.20 -50.45
C PHE A 8 78.18 -9.28 -49.00
N MET A 9 78.57 -10.31 -48.24
CA MET A 9 78.78 -10.08 -46.81
C MET A 9 80.04 -9.21 -46.70
N LYS A 10 79.98 -8.14 -45.88
CA LYS A 10 81.07 -7.24 -45.45
C LYS A 10 81.47 -6.07 -46.36
N LYS A 11 80.75 -4.97 -46.20
CA LYS A 11 81.34 -3.67 -45.80
C LYS A 11 80.55 -3.25 -44.55
N LEU A 12 80.91 -3.68 -43.34
CA LEU A 12 82.02 -3.21 -42.49
C LEU A 12 81.99 -1.69 -42.26
N LEU A 13 81.31 -1.35 -41.15
CA LEU A 13 81.73 -0.44 -40.07
C LEU A 13 81.51 1.09 -40.18
N VAL A 14 80.88 1.57 -39.10
CA VAL A 14 80.91 2.91 -38.48
C VAL A 14 80.06 4.02 -39.11
N LEU A 15 78.85 4.21 -38.57
CA LEU A 15 78.61 5.43 -37.80
C LEU A 15 77.59 5.16 -36.69
N THR A 16 78.10 5.13 -35.47
CA THR A 16 77.36 5.30 -34.23
C THR A 16 76.49 6.55 -34.30
N MET A 17 75.17 6.42 -34.14
CA MET A 17 74.39 7.46 -33.50
C MET A 17 73.29 6.87 -32.63
N ILE A 18 73.41 7.20 -31.35
CA ILE A 18 72.59 6.80 -30.22
C ILE A 18 71.38 7.76 -30.12
N LEU A 19 70.25 7.21 -29.68
CA LEU A 19 69.04 7.85 -29.14
C LEU A 19 68.20 8.73 -30.08
N SER A 20 66.94 8.34 -30.31
CA SER A 20 65.82 8.78 -29.46
C SER A 20 64.49 8.19 -29.91
N LEU A 21 63.65 7.87 -28.93
CA LEU A 21 62.33 7.25 -29.01
C LEU A 21 61.45 7.69 -30.19
N VAL A 22 61.04 6.73 -31.03
CA VAL A 22 59.68 6.70 -31.59
C VAL A 22 59.21 5.24 -31.56
N SER A 23 58.32 4.93 -30.62
CA SER A 23 57.51 3.71 -30.65
C SER A 23 56.66 3.72 -31.92
N ILE A 24 57.04 2.92 -32.92
CA ILE A 24 56.16 2.58 -34.04
C ILE A 24 55.04 1.69 -33.47
N PRO A 25 53.76 2.09 -33.51
CA PRO A 25 52.69 1.25 -33.03
C PRO A 25 52.59 0.00 -33.91
N ARG A 26 52.68 -1.15 -33.23
CA ARG A 26 52.46 -2.49 -33.77
C ARG A 26 51.07 -2.53 -34.42
N VAL A 27 51.00 -2.91 -35.69
CA VAL A 27 49.75 -3.11 -36.43
C VAL A 27 48.91 -4.21 -35.75
N VAL A 28 47.74 -3.78 -35.27
CA VAL A 28 46.41 -4.39 -35.28
C VAL A 28 46.32 -5.92 -35.36
N ALA A 29 45.76 -6.50 -34.30
CA ALA A 29 44.73 -7.54 -34.41
C ALA A 29 43.64 -7.18 -33.40
N GLN A 30 42.71 -6.31 -33.81
CA GLN A 30 41.48 -6.05 -33.05
C GLN A 30 40.60 -7.28 -33.27
N ALA A 31 40.52 -8.17 -32.28
CA ALA A 31 39.55 -9.26 -32.30
C ALA A 31 38.16 -8.62 -32.34
N ALA A 32 37.48 -8.70 -33.48
CA ALA A 32 36.09 -8.29 -33.59
C ALA A 32 35.25 -9.32 -32.82
N GLY A 33 34.93 -8.99 -31.56
CA GLY A 33 33.84 -9.65 -30.87
C GLY A 33 32.54 -9.29 -31.59
N PHE A 34 31.70 -10.28 -31.92
CA PHE A 34 30.37 -10.03 -32.47
C PHE A 34 29.33 -10.37 -31.42
N LEU A 35 28.41 -9.43 -31.20
CA LEU A 35 27.22 -9.64 -30.38
C LEU A 35 26.19 -10.43 -31.19
N VAL A 36 25.56 -11.44 -30.60
CA VAL A 36 24.53 -12.25 -31.24
C VAL A 36 23.38 -12.49 -30.27
N PHE A 37 22.12 -12.28 -30.68
CA PHE A 37 20.97 -12.67 -29.87
C PHE A 37 20.81 -14.20 -29.86
N ASN A 38 20.48 -14.79 -28.70
CA ASN A 38 20.15 -16.20 -28.63
C ASN A 38 18.64 -16.39 -28.82
N ASP A 39 18.24 -17.34 -29.68
CA ASP A 39 16.83 -17.71 -29.89
C ASP A 39 16.25 -18.37 -28.64
N GLY A 40 15.23 -17.75 -28.05
CA GLY A 40 14.58 -18.21 -26.81
C GLY A 40 13.86 -17.11 -26.03
N GLN A 41 13.28 -16.13 -26.73
CA GLN A 41 12.79 -14.89 -26.11
C GLN A 41 11.33 -14.99 -25.69
N LYS A 42 10.99 -14.31 -24.59
CA LYS A 42 9.60 -14.06 -24.21
C LYS A 42 9.26 -12.63 -24.58
N ILE A 43 8.34 -12.49 -25.53
CA ILE A 43 7.87 -11.22 -26.07
C ILE A 43 6.48 -10.96 -25.48
N SER A 44 6.34 -9.87 -24.74
CA SER A 44 5.04 -9.35 -24.31
C SER A 44 4.79 -7.95 -24.89
N PRO A 45 3.52 -7.54 -24.97
CA PRO A 45 3.10 -6.19 -25.39
C PRO A 45 3.66 -5.02 -24.55
N ASP A 46 4.26 -5.31 -23.39
CA ASP A 46 4.80 -4.32 -22.45
C ASP A 46 6.20 -4.64 -21.92
N SER A 47 6.82 -5.75 -22.38
CA SER A 47 8.21 -6.08 -22.08
C SER A 47 8.78 -7.11 -23.04
N ILE A 48 10.10 -7.05 -23.28
CA ILE A 48 10.86 -8.13 -23.93
C ILE A 48 11.94 -8.60 -22.97
N THR A 49 12.01 -9.92 -22.78
CA THR A 49 13.16 -10.58 -22.15
C THR A 49 13.84 -11.50 -23.15
N GLY A 50 15.16 -11.42 -23.20
CA GLY A 50 15.97 -12.21 -24.11
C GLY A 50 17.38 -12.41 -23.55
N SER A 51 18.23 -13.05 -24.35
CA SER A 51 19.65 -13.18 -24.05
C SER A 51 20.49 -12.90 -25.28
N PHE A 52 21.72 -12.44 -25.07
CA PHE A 52 22.71 -12.28 -26.13
C PHE A 52 24.05 -12.85 -25.70
N ALA A 53 24.80 -13.35 -26.67
CA ALA A 53 26.16 -13.82 -26.53
C ALA A 53 27.16 -12.77 -27.06
N TYR A 54 28.32 -12.66 -26.42
CA TYR A 54 29.47 -11.93 -26.93
C TYR A 54 30.52 -12.95 -27.43
N LEU A 55 30.59 -13.17 -28.73
CA LEU A 55 31.49 -14.18 -29.33
C LEU A 55 32.79 -13.51 -29.79
N THR A 56 33.91 -13.90 -29.22
CA THR A 56 35.25 -13.45 -29.67
C THR A 56 35.92 -14.56 -30.48
N SER A 57 36.12 -14.37 -31.79
CA SER A 57 37.04 -15.20 -32.56
C SER A 57 38.48 -14.77 -32.24
N GLY A 58 39.08 -15.45 -31.28
CA GLY A 58 40.41 -15.12 -30.75
C GLY A 58 40.34 -14.61 -29.31
N LYS A 59 41.40 -14.90 -28.56
CA LYS A 59 41.53 -14.63 -27.13
C LYS A 59 41.44 -13.12 -26.87
N ALA A 60 40.24 -12.61 -26.61
CA ALA A 60 40.06 -11.25 -26.13
C ALA A 60 40.66 -11.14 -24.72
N THR A 61 41.70 -10.33 -24.58
CA THR A 61 42.28 -9.95 -23.29
C THR A 61 41.51 -8.79 -22.67
N ASP A 62 40.19 -8.90 -22.62
CA ASP A 62 39.37 -8.11 -21.72
C ASP A 62 38.15 -8.92 -21.28
N SER A 63 38.33 -9.66 -20.20
CA SER A 63 37.26 -10.38 -19.51
C SER A 63 36.39 -9.48 -18.63
N ASN A 64 36.54 -8.14 -18.71
CA ASN A 64 36.00 -7.18 -17.76
C ASN A 64 35.34 -5.94 -18.43
N ASN A 65 34.68 -6.07 -19.58
CA ASN A 65 33.89 -4.97 -20.15
C ASN A 65 32.38 -5.12 -19.83
N PRO A 66 31.87 -4.64 -18.67
CA PRO A 66 30.46 -4.70 -18.30
C PRO A 66 29.61 -3.55 -18.82
N ASP A 67 30.13 -2.62 -19.63
CA ASP A 67 29.43 -1.38 -20.02
C ASP A 67 28.42 -1.59 -21.17
N PHE A 68 27.75 -2.73 -21.19
CA PHE A 68 26.67 -2.98 -22.15
C PHE A 68 25.44 -2.16 -21.80
N LYS A 69 24.95 -1.39 -22.77
CA LYS A 69 23.65 -0.72 -22.71
C LYS A 69 22.66 -1.45 -23.60
N VAL A 70 21.50 -1.83 -23.04
CA VAL A 70 20.37 -2.37 -23.80
C VAL A 70 19.24 -1.34 -23.84
N THR A 71 18.68 -1.09 -25.02
CA THR A 71 17.55 -0.17 -25.22
C THR A 71 16.53 -0.77 -26.16
N ALA A 72 15.24 -0.64 -25.86
CA ALA A 72 14.17 -0.88 -26.83
C ALA A 72 13.80 0.44 -27.50
N THR A 73 13.69 0.46 -28.82
CA THR A 73 13.17 1.61 -29.57
C THR A 73 11.84 1.23 -30.20
N ILE A 74 10.81 2.03 -29.93
CA ILE A 74 9.43 1.79 -30.36
C ILE A 74 8.86 3.11 -30.85
N ASN A 75 8.44 3.17 -32.12
CA ASN A 75 7.92 4.41 -32.73
C ASN A 75 8.84 5.63 -32.51
N GLY A 76 10.17 5.41 -32.54
CA GLY A 76 11.19 6.43 -32.29
C GLY A 76 11.45 6.81 -30.82
N THR A 77 10.69 6.26 -29.86
CA THR A 77 10.93 6.45 -28.42
C THR A 77 11.82 5.35 -27.88
N SER A 78 12.86 5.71 -27.12
CA SER A 78 13.78 4.75 -26.50
C SER A 78 13.42 4.48 -25.04
N TYR A 79 13.49 3.21 -24.65
CA TYR A 79 13.29 2.72 -23.30
C TYR A 79 14.56 1.99 -22.85
N ASP A 80 15.14 2.45 -21.75
CA ASP A 80 16.33 1.84 -21.19
C ASP A 80 15.98 0.49 -20.56
N GLY A 81 16.78 -0.53 -20.85
CA GLY A 81 16.66 -1.84 -20.26
C GLY A 81 17.76 -2.14 -19.23
N THR A 82 17.59 -3.25 -18.54
CA THR A 82 18.52 -3.74 -17.52
C THR A 82 19.20 -5.01 -18.02
N ILE A 83 20.53 -5.05 -17.92
CA ILE A 83 21.32 -6.27 -18.12
C ILE A 83 21.23 -7.11 -16.84
N ILE A 84 20.85 -8.38 -16.98
CA ILE A 84 20.69 -9.36 -15.91
C ILE A 84 21.78 -10.43 -16.10
N SER A 85 22.82 -10.39 -15.27
CA SER A 85 23.94 -11.35 -15.35
C SER A 85 23.55 -12.69 -14.72
N ALA A 86 23.09 -13.64 -15.54
CA ALA A 86 22.87 -15.02 -15.10
C ALA A 86 23.36 -16.10 -16.10
N GLY A 87 24.13 -15.71 -17.12
CA GLY A 87 24.67 -16.65 -18.10
C GLY A 87 26.05 -17.21 -17.74
N THR A 88 26.46 -18.24 -18.48
CA THR A 88 27.87 -18.69 -18.56
C THR A 88 28.75 -17.58 -19.12
N ARG A 89 30.08 -17.75 -19.06
CA ARG A 89 31.06 -16.80 -19.63
C ARG A 89 30.58 -16.36 -21.02
N TYR A 90 30.30 -15.06 -21.17
CA TYR A 90 29.83 -14.38 -22.40
C TYR A 90 28.34 -14.42 -22.76
N ASN A 91 27.45 -14.95 -21.90
CA ASN A 91 25.99 -14.84 -22.11
C ASN A 91 25.36 -13.86 -21.10
N TYR A 92 24.59 -12.90 -21.60
CA TYR A 92 23.91 -11.90 -20.80
C TYR A 92 22.41 -11.97 -21.07
N ASN A 93 21.61 -12.03 -20.01
CA ASN A 93 20.17 -11.85 -20.12
C ASN A 93 19.85 -10.35 -20.04
N TYR A 94 18.75 -9.93 -20.63
CA TYR A 94 18.28 -8.54 -20.49
C TYR A 94 16.77 -8.49 -20.29
N SER A 95 16.32 -7.38 -19.72
CA SER A 95 14.90 -7.03 -19.65
C SER A 95 14.73 -5.57 -20.03
N VAL A 96 13.80 -5.30 -20.94
CA VAL A 96 13.35 -3.93 -21.24
C VAL A 96 11.85 -3.85 -20.96
N SER A 97 11.43 -2.84 -20.19
CA SER A 97 10.02 -2.54 -19.93
C SER A 97 9.62 -1.27 -20.67
N TYR A 98 8.42 -1.26 -21.24
CA TYR A 98 7.88 -0.12 -21.97
C TYR A 98 6.35 -0.06 -21.83
N PRO A 99 5.70 1.09 -22.08
CA PRO A 99 4.25 1.18 -22.07
C PRO A 99 3.63 0.20 -23.07
N ILE A 100 2.41 -0.25 -22.78
CA ILE A 100 1.67 -1.19 -23.62
C ILE A 100 1.56 -0.66 -25.05
N GLN A 101 2.01 -1.45 -26.02
CA GLN A 101 1.95 -1.10 -27.43
C GLN A 101 0.76 -1.75 -28.15
N LYS A 102 0.42 -1.22 -29.33
CA LYS A 102 -0.60 -1.77 -30.22
C LYS A 102 -0.02 -2.96 -31.00
N ASN A 103 -0.91 -3.77 -31.60
CA ASN A 103 -0.52 -4.89 -32.46
C ASN A 103 0.41 -4.43 -33.60
N ASP A 104 1.27 -5.35 -34.06
CA ASP A 104 2.15 -5.17 -35.22
C ASP A 104 3.11 -3.96 -35.07
N THR A 105 3.37 -3.55 -33.83
CA THR A 105 4.36 -2.52 -33.53
C THR A 105 5.74 -3.17 -33.48
N ASP A 106 6.65 -2.66 -34.30
CA ASP A 106 8.05 -3.05 -34.27
C ASP A 106 8.72 -2.54 -33.00
N VAL A 107 9.36 -3.45 -32.27
CA VAL A 107 10.27 -3.14 -31.17
C VAL A 107 11.67 -3.50 -31.58
N ILE A 108 12.53 -2.48 -31.63
CA ILE A 108 13.92 -2.65 -32.01
C ILE A 108 14.78 -2.68 -30.74
N ILE A 109 15.29 -3.86 -30.39
CA ILE A 109 16.25 -3.98 -29.30
C ILE A 109 17.64 -3.65 -29.84
N THR A 110 18.30 -2.69 -29.20
CA THR A 110 19.69 -2.32 -29.48
C THR A 110 20.55 -2.68 -28.28
N VAL A 111 21.65 -3.41 -28.52
CA VAL A 111 22.72 -3.61 -27.52
C VAL A 111 23.92 -2.82 -28.00
N THR A 112 24.44 -1.97 -27.12
CA THR A 112 25.64 -1.15 -27.36
C THR A 112 26.74 -1.58 -26.39
N ASP A 113 27.96 -1.81 -26.87
CA ASP A 113 29.13 -2.07 -26.02
C ASP A 113 29.78 -0.78 -25.49
N GLY A 114 30.71 -0.91 -24.55
CA GLY A 114 31.44 0.23 -23.96
C GLY A 114 32.35 1.00 -24.93
N LEU A 115 32.58 0.47 -26.14
CA LEU A 115 33.34 1.14 -27.22
C LEU A 115 32.41 1.79 -28.26
N GLY A 116 31.09 1.68 -28.08
CA GLY A 116 30.06 2.25 -28.96
C GLY A 116 29.62 1.34 -30.11
N GLY A 117 30.12 0.11 -30.19
CA GLY A 117 29.66 -0.90 -31.14
C GLY A 117 28.21 -1.30 -30.87
N LYS A 118 27.38 -1.44 -31.91
CA LYS A 118 25.94 -1.70 -31.79
C LYS A 118 25.50 -2.92 -32.59
N ILE A 119 24.58 -3.68 -32.01
CA ILE A 119 23.71 -4.61 -32.74
C ILE A 119 22.26 -4.26 -32.50
N THR A 120 21.41 -4.53 -33.49
CA THR A 120 19.97 -4.32 -33.41
C THR A 120 19.22 -5.56 -33.85
N GLN A 121 18.13 -5.86 -33.17
CA GLN A 121 17.17 -6.87 -33.61
C GLN A 121 15.75 -6.30 -33.53
N THR A 122 15.01 -6.46 -34.61
CA THR A 122 13.61 -6.07 -34.69
C THR A 122 12.72 -7.24 -34.29
N TYR A 123 11.72 -6.94 -33.46
CA TYR A 123 10.66 -7.86 -33.05
C TYR A 123 9.31 -7.26 -33.40
N ASN A 124 8.46 -8.05 -34.04
CA ASN A 124 7.07 -7.65 -34.27
C ASN A 124 6.26 -8.01 -33.02
N LEU A 125 5.63 -7.04 -32.37
CA LEU A 125 4.82 -7.32 -31.19
C LEU A 125 3.56 -8.09 -31.56
N ILE A 126 3.37 -9.22 -30.87
CA ILE A 126 2.10 -9.93 -30.83
C ILE A 126 1.15 -9.15 -29.91
N ALA A 127 -0.11 -9.04 -30.32
CA ALA A 127 -1.19 -8.44 -29.53
C ALA A 127 -1.21 -8.97 -28.10
N ASN A 128 -1.52 -8.11 -27.10
CA ASN A 128 -1.82 -8.64 -25.78
C ASN A 128 -3.08 -9.49 -25.85
N GLN A 129 -3.00 -10.72 -25.39
CA GLN A 129 -4.19 -11.52 -25.11
C GLN A 129 -4.46 -11.45 -23.60
N PRO A 130 -5.54 -10.79 -23.14
CA PRO A 130 -5.86 -10.78 -21.72
C PRO A 130 -6.05 -12.20 -21.21
N ILE A 131 -5.31 -12.55 -20.15
CA ILE A 131 -5.47 -13.84 -19.46
C ILE A 131 -6.49 -13.71 -18.34
N GLN A 132 -7.05 -14.82 -17.87
CA GLN A 132 -7.96 -14.79 -16.72
C GLN A 132 -7.25 -14.22 -15.49
N LEU A 133 -7.90 -13.31 -14.76
CA LEU A 133 -7.38 -12.75 -13.51
C LEU A 133 -8.52 -12.34 -12.58
N SER A 134 -8.63 -13.04 -11.46
CA SER A 134 -9.48 -12.66 -10.34
C SER A 134 -8.62 -12.29 -9.14
N VAL A 135 -9.16 -11.47 -8.26
CA VAL A 135 -8.54 -11.09 -6.99
C VAL A 135 -9.65 -11.05 -5.96
N ASP A 136 -9.47 -11.76 -4.86
CA ASP A 136 -10.42 -11.80 -3.75
C ASP A 136 -10.49 -10.45 -3.03
N SER A 137 -11.58 -10.21 -2.32
CA SER A 137 -11.76 -8.98 -1.54
C SER A 137 -10.70 -8.87 -0.44
N LEU A 138 -10.07 -7.69 -0.33
CA LEU A 138 -9.11 -7.38 0.71
C LEU A 138 -9.69 -6.38 1.69
N ASN A 139 -9.31 -6.50 2.96
CA ASN A 139 -9.55 -5.47 3.98
C ASN A 139 -8.23 -5.09 4.66
N TYR A 140 -8.25 -4.07 5.49
CA TYR A 140 -7.04 -3.54 6.12
C TYR A 140 -6.31 -4.54 7.05
N THR A 141 -6.89 -5.71 7.32
CA THR A 141 -6.23 -6.81 8.05
C THR A 141 -5.63 -7.89 7.15
N SER A 142 -5.97 -7.92 5.87
CA SER A 142 -5.41 -8.87 4.90
C SER A 142 -3.89 -8.78 4.87
N THR A 143 -3.23 -9.94 4.92
CA THR A 143 -1.76 -10.09 4.81
C THR A 143 -1.36 -10.92 3.58
N THR A 144 -2.35 -11.23 2.74
CA THR A 144 -2.17 -11.98 1.52
C THR A 144 -3.13 -11.48 0.47
N VAL A 145 -2.68 -11.44 -0.78
CA VAL A 145 -3.54 -11.30 -1.96
C VAL A 145 -3.79 -12.69 -2.52
N THR A 146 -5.05 -13.07 -2.69
CA THR A 146 -5.46 -14.35 -3.24
C THR A 146 -6.40 -14.14 -4.42
N GLY A 147 -6.51 -15.15 -5.25
CA GLY A 147 -7.40 -15.17 -6.41
C GLY A 147 -7.01 -16.28 -7.35
N THR A 148 -7.48 -16.18 -8.59
CA THR A 148 -7.23 -17.15 -9.66
C THR A 148 -6.72 -16.49 -10.93
N THR A 149 -5.91 -17.22 -11.69
CA THR A 149 -5.43 -16.86 -13.03
C THR A 149 -5.15 -18.14 -13.82
N GLU A 150 -4.43 -18.07 -14.94
CA GLU A 150 -3.97 -19.28 -15.66
C GLU A 150 -2.97 -20.08 -14.82
N ALA A 151 -3.00 -21.41 -14.95
CA ALA A 151 -2.06 -22.29 -14.26
C ALA A 151 -0.60 -21.89 -14.58
N ASN A 152 0.26 -21.94 -13.56
CA ASN A 152 1.69 -21.58 -13.64
C ASN A 152 1.98 -20.11 -14.05
N ALA A 153 0.98 -19.24 -14.15
CA ALA A 153 1.22 -17.82 -14.45
C ALA A 153 1.94 -17.13 -13.28
N LYS A 154 2.87 -16.22 -13.61
CA LYS A 154 3.50 -15.34 -12.63
C LYS A 154 2.52 -14.24 -12.24
N VAL A 155 2.31 -14.02 -10.95
CA VAL A 155 1.42 -12.97 -10.43
C VAL A 155 2.24 -12.00 -9.57
N THR A 156 2.04 -10.72 -9.81
CA THR A 156 2.69 -9.62 -9.10
C THR A 156 1.64 -8.71 -8.47
N ALA A 157 1.88 -8.25 -7.25
CA ALA A 157 1.09 -7.24 -6.57
C ALA A 157 2.01 -6.04 -6.29
N THR A 158 1.62 -4.86 -6.78
CA THR A 158 2.36 -3.62 -6.57
C THR A 158 1.62 -2.73 -5.59
N ILE A 159 2.33 -2.31 -4.55
CA ILE A 159 1.80 -1.50 -3.43
C ILE A 159 2.80 -0.38 -3.17
N GLU A 160 2.40 0.87 -3.38
CA GLU A 160 3.27 2.06 -3.15
C GLU A 160 4.67 1.92 -3.79
N GLY A 161 4.74 1.34 -5.00
CA GLY A 161 5.98 1.11 -5.74
C GLY A 161 6.80 -0.13 -5.32
N LYS A 162 6.36 -0.88 -4.31
CA LYS A 162 6.97 -2.17 -3.93
C LYS A 162 6.23 -3.33 -4.59
N THR A 163 6.98 -4.29 -5.12
CA THR A 163 6.44 -5.46 -5.80
C THR A 163 6.57 -6.71 -4.93
N TYR A 164 5.49 -7.50 -4.89
CA TYR A 164 5.41 -8.80 -4.25
C TYR A 164 4.96 -9.82 -5.27
N GLU A 165 5.49 -11.03 -5.24
CA GLU A 165 5.27 -12.00 -6.33
C GLU A 165 4.89 -13.39 -5.80
N ALA A 166 4.15 -14.13 -6.62
CA ALA A 166 3.91 -15.57 -6.49
C ALA A 166 3.70 -16.18 -7.87
N THR A 167 3.70 -17.51 -7.95
CA THR A 167 3.27 -18.24 -9.14
C THR A 167 1.98 -18.95 -8.82
N ALA A 168 1.02 -18.95 -9.76
CA ALA A 168 -0.22 -19.70 -9.62
C ALA A 168 0.06 -21.22 -9.66
N ASP A 169 -0.70 -21.99 -8.88
CA ASP A 169 -0.62 -23.44 -8.87
C ASP A 169 -1.18 -24.07 -10.17
N SER A 170 -1.14 -25.39 -10.26
CA SER A 170 -1.67 -26.14 -11.41
C SER A 170 -3.18 -25.98 -11.63
N SER A 171 -3.91 -25.49 -10.62
CA SER A 171 -5.33 -25.16 -10.71
C SER A 171 -5.58 -23.67 -10.95
N GLY A 172 -4.52 -22.87 -11.10
CA GLY A 172 -4.60 -21.43 -11.32
C GLY A 172 -4.78 -20.60 -10.05
N ASN A 173 -4.76 -21.18 -8.85
CA ASN A 173 -4.86 -20.40 -7.61
C ASN A 173 -3.52 -19.77 -7.26
N TYR A 174 -3.53 -18.53 -6.79
CA TYR A 174 -2.31 -17.87 -6.32
C TYR A 174 -2.49 -17.26 -4.93
N LYS A 175 -1.37 -17.10 -4.22
CA LYS A 175 -1.32 -16.46 -2.91
C LYS A 175 -0.03 -15.68 -2.74
N ILE A 176 -0.11 -14.35 -2.80
CA ILE A 176 1.01 -13.44 -2.59
C ILE A 176 0.99 -12.96 -1.14
N LYS A 177 2.09 -13.13 -0.39
CA LYS A 177 2.23 -12.56 0.95
C LYS A 177 2.55 -11.07 0.85
N ILE A 178 1.82 -10.24 1.58
CA ILE A 178 1.99 -8.78 1.61
C ILE A 178 1.90 -8.27 3.06
N PRO A 179 2.54 -7.13 3.40
CA PRO A 179 2.22 -6.43 4.64
C PRO A 179 0.77 -5.95 4.61
N ALA A 180 0.13 -5.89 5.78
CA ALA A 180 -1.23 -5.37 5.87
C ALA A 180 -1.27 -3.86 5.54
N GLN A 181 -2.24 -3.47 4.73
CA GLN A 181 -2.37 -2.12 4.21
C GLN A 181 -3.44 -1.32 4.94
N LYS A 182 -3.37 0.02 4.88
CA LYS A 182 -4.45 0.91 5.33
C LYS A 182 -5.67 0.74 4.43
N SER A 183 -6.86 1.06 4.92
CA SER A 183 -8.02 1.11 4.01
C SER A 183 -7.78 2.16 2.93
N ASP A 184 -8.44 1.98 1.80
CA ASP A 184 -8.40 2.88 0.64
C ASP A 184 -7.06 2.86 -0.11
N THR A 185 -6.11 2.03 0.31
CA THR A 185 -4.89 1.73 -0.44
C THR A 185 -5.25 0.93 -1.69
N THR A 186 -4.82 1.39 -2.87
CA THR A 186 -4.93 0.65 -4.12
C THR A 186 -3.75 -0.29 -4.31
N ILE A 187 -4.04 -1.56 -4.59
CA ILE A 187 -3.07 -2.59 -4.95
C ILE A 187 -3.28 -2.91 -6.44
N VAL A 188 -2.21 -2.83 -7.22
CA VAL A 188 -2.22 -3.20 -8.64
C VAL A 188 -1.75 -4.64 -8.76
N VAL A 189 -2.62 -5.55 -9.18
CA VAL A 189 -2.30 -6.95 -9.39
C VAL A 189 -2.16 -7.22 -10.88
N LYS A 190 -1.04 -7.81 -11.30
CA LYS A 190 -0.79 -8.20 -12.69
C LYS A 190 -0.42 -9.67 -12.75
N SER A 191 -1.06 -10.44 -13.64
CA SER A 191 -0.65 -11.81 -13.96
C SER A 191 -0.09 -11.89 -15.37
N ILE A 192 0.92 -12.73 -15.57
CA ILE A 192 1.61 -12.95 -16.85
C ILE A 192 1.83 -14.45 -17.04
N ASN A 193 1.40 -15.02 -18.17
CA ASN A 193 1.63 -16.44 -18.48
C ASN A 193 3.00 -16.68 -19.14
N GLU A 194 3.32 -17.94 -19.42
CA GLU A 194 4.63 -18.31 -20.01
C GLU A 194 4.88 -17.70 -21.39
N LYS A 195 3.81 -17.41 -22.15
CA LYS A 195 3.85 -16.79 -23.48
C LYS A 195 4.03 -15.27 -23.41
N GLY A 196 4.00 -14.67 -22.21
CA GLY A 196 4.10 -13.23 -22.02
C GLY A 196 2.76 -12.48 -22.04
N TYR A 197 1.64 -13.18 -22.20
CA TYR A 197 0.31 -12.56 -22.16
C TYR A 197 -0.11 -12.21 -20.73
N TYR A 198 -0.81 -11.09 -20.54
CA TYR A 198 -1.07 -10.57 -19.20
C TYR A 198 -2.43 -9.88 -19.03
N SER A 199 -2.85 -9.78 -17.77
CA SER A 199 -3.98 -8.98 -17.31
C SER A 199 -3.58 -8.18 -16.07
N THR A 200 -4.21 -7.01 -15.87
CA THR A 200 -4.00 -6.17 -14.69
C THR A 200 -5.33 -5.83 -14.04
N LYS A 201 -5.36 -5.80 -12.70
CA LYS A 201 -6.54 -5.44 -11.91
C LYS A 201 -6.15 -4.56 -10.73
N ASN A 202 -6.86 -3.45 -10.56
CA ASN A 202 -6.75 -2.60 -9.37
C ASN A 202 -7.73 -3.10 -8.30
N VAL A 203 -7.24 -3.27 -7.08
CA VAL A 203 -8.05 -3.66 -5.93
C VAL A 203 -7.83 -2.66 -4.80
N THR A 204 -8.91 -2.10 -4.29
CA THR A 204 -8.87 -1.19 -3.15
C THR A 204 -9.09 -1.96 -1.86
N VAL A 205 -8.22 -1.73 -0.88
CA VAL A 205 -8.31 -2.35 0.44
C VAL A 205 -9.52 -1.77 1.17
N SER A 206 -10.52 -2.62 1.45
CA SER A 206 -11.77 -2.16 2.05
C SER A 206 -11.63 -1.82 3.53
N ASN A 207 -12.52 -0.93 3.97
CA ASN A 207 -12.87 -0.72 5.38
C ASN A 207 -14.27 -1.30 5.59
N PRO A 208 -14.43 -2.50 6.20
CA PRO A 208 -15.75 -3.06 6.42
C PRO A 208 -16.67 -2.10 7.19
N ASN A 209 -17.99 -2.24 7.05
CA ASN A 209 -18.91 -1.44 7.85
C ASN A 209 -18.83 -1.83 9.33
N CYS A 210 -19.02 -0.86 10.23
CA CYS A 210 -19.07 -1.09 11.66
C CYS A 210 -20.14 -0.23 12.32
N LEU A 211 -20.62 -0.67 13.47
CA LEU A 211 -21.50 0.12 14.33
C LEU A 211 -20.90 0.19 15.73
N LEU A 212 -21.06 1.33 16.38
CA LEU A 212 -20.60 1.57 17.73
C LEU A 212 -21.75 2.12 18.58
N SER A 213 -22.03 1.49 19.71
CA SER A 213 -23.12 1.94 20.60
C SER A 213 -22.71 1.88 22.07
N SER A 214 -23.43 2.61 22.92
CA SER A 214 -23.33 2.51 24.38
C SER A 214 -24.27 1.44 24.91
N SER A 215 -23.90 0.74 25.99
CA SER A 215 -24.80 -0.20 26.69
C SER A 215 -25.33 0.34 28.02
N GLN A 216 -24.99 1.58 28.38
CA GLN A 216 -25.35 2.16 29.67
C GLN A 216 -25.39 3.69 29.61
N ASP A 217 -26.15 4.28 30.54
CA ASP A 217 -26.00 5.68 30.91
C ASP A 217 -24.72 5.88 31.71
N LEU A 218 -24.09 7.04 31.55
CA LEU A 218 -22.85 7.37 32.25
C LEU A 218 -23.18 8.26 33.45
N LEU A 219 -22.74 7.86 34.63
CA LEU A 219 -22.88 8.63 35.86
C LEU A 219 -21.50 9.07 36.37
N LYS A 220 -21.47 10.00 37.32
CA LYS A 220 -20.24 10.38 38.03
C LYS A 220 -19.49 9.17 38.62
N SER A 221 -20.23 8.16 39.08
CA SER A 221 -19.69 6.92 39.65
C SER A 221 -19.22 5.89 38.63
N THR A 222 -19.48 6.10 37.32
CA THR A 222 -19.09 5.15 36.29
C THR A 222 -17.57 5.06 36.19
N THR A 223 -17.03 3.85 36.35
CA THR A 223 -15.59 3.57 36.27
C THR A 223 -15.18 2.90 34.96
N LYS A 224 -16.14 2.40 34.19
CA LYS A 224 -15.93 1.76 32.89
C LYS A 224 -17.01 2.19 31.92
N VAL A 225 -16.62 2.65 30.74
CA VAL A 225 -17.55 2.88 29.62
C VAL A 225 -17.66 1.58 28.83
N THR A 226 -18.89 1.12 28.62
CA THR A 226 -19.19 -0.17 27.99
C THR A 226 -20.20 -0.01 26.86
N GLY A 227 -20.15 -0.93 25.91
CA GLY A 227 -21.08 -0.96 24.79
C GLY A 227 -20.78 -2.06 23.80
N THR A 228 -21.42 -2.01 22.64
CA THR A 228 -21.21 -2.98 21.56
C THR A 228 -20.48 -2.35 20.39
N VAL A 229 -19.74 -3.19 19.69
CA VAL A 229 -19.04 -2.83 18.45
C VAL A 229 -19.21 -3.96 17.45
N THR A 230 -19.88 -3.69 16.34
CA THR A 230 -20.06 -4.66 15.26
C THR A 230 -19.14 -4.36 14.09
N GLY A 231 -18.72 -5.39 13.35
CA GLY A 231 -17.83 -5.22 12.19
C GLY A 231 -16.41 -4.72 12.50
N ALA A 232 -16.03 -4.69 13.78
CA ALA A 232 -14.65 -4.46 14.19
C ALA A 232 -13.78 -5.69 13.93
N LEU A 233 -12.56 -5.46 13.43
CA LEU A 233 -11.60 -6.51 13.19
C LEU A 233 -10.57 -6.58 14.31
N LYS A 234 -9.81 -7.68 14.37
CA LYS A 234 -8.76 -7.87 15.36
C LYS A 234 -7.72 -6.76 15.26
N GLY A 235 -7.40 -6.13 16.39
CA GLY A 235 -6.42 -5.04 16.46
C GLY A 235 -7.01 -3.64 16.34
N ASP A 236 -8.29 -3.52 15.97
CA ASP A 236 -9.03 -2.27 16.10
C ASP A 236 -9.09 -1.85 17.58
N TYR A 237 -9.32 -0.57 17.83
CA TYR A 237 -9.31 -0.05 19.19
C TYR A 237 -10.36 1.04 19.41
N ILE A 238 -10.84 1.09 20.64
CA ILE A 238 -11.75 2.15 21.11
C ILE A 238 -10.93 3.14 21.91
N THR A 239 -11.20 4.42 21.70
CA THR A 239 -10.77 5.49 22.59
C THR A 239 -11.96 6.15 23.25
N VAL A 240 -11.82 6.51 24.53
CA VAL A 240 -12.75 7.36 25.25
C VAL A 240 -12.04 8.65 25.64
N LYS A 241 -12.49 9.78 25.11
CA LYS A 241 -11.97 11.10 25.45
C LYS A 241 -12.83 11.75 26.53
N VAL A 242 -12.20 12.12 27.64
CA VAL A 242 -12.80 12.78 28.79
C VAL A 242 -12.02 14.07 29.06
N GLY A 243 -12.55 15.20 28.60
CA GLY A 243 -11.79 16.46 28.57
C GLY A 243 -10.50 16.30 27.76
N ASN A 244 -9.36 16.55 28.41
CA ASN A 244 -8.03 16.41 27.80
C ASN A 244 -7.41 15.01 27.92
N LYS A 245 -8.08 14.08 28.62
CA LYS A 245 -7.56 12.71 28.84
C LYS A 245 -8.19 11.75 27.84
N THR A 246 -7.36 10.88 27.26
CA THR A 246 -7.80 9.81 26.36
C THR A 246 -7.49 8.46 26.98
N TYR A 247 -8.52 7.62 27.11
CA TYR A 247 -8.41 6.24 27.55
C TYR A 247 -8.55 5.33 26.32
N LYS A 248 -7.82 4.21 26.28
CA LYS A 248 -7.78 3.32 25.11
C LYS A 248 -7.92 1.86 25.51
N THR A 249 -8.65 1.09 24.70
CA THR A 249 -8.64 -0.38 24.76
C THR A 249 -8.56 -0.96 23.35
N THR A 250 -7.81 -2.05 23.17
CA THR A 250 -7.67 -2.74 21.88
C THR A 250 -8.55 -3.98 21.87
N LEU A 251 -9.28 -4.18 20.78
CA LEU A 251 -10.13 -5.34 20.55
C LEU A 251 -9.26 -6.55 20.17
N LYS A 252 -9.04 -7.43 21.16
CA LYS A 252 -8.23 -8.64 21.00
C LYS A 252 -8.94 -9.74 20.21
N GLU A 253 -10.26 -9.78 20.27
CA GLU A 253 -11.12 -10.79 19.62
C GLU A 253 -12.31 -10.10 18.95
N ALA A 254 -12.45 -10.26 17.63
CA ALA A 254 -13.57 -9.68 16.88
C ALA A 254 -14.93 -10.31 17.27
N LYS A 255 -14.96 -11.57 17.72
CA LYS A 255 -16.20 -12.30 18.03
C LYS A 255 -16.97 -11.75 19.23
N LYS A 256 -16.29 -11.12 20.20
CA LYS A 256 -16.94 -10.63 21.43
C LYS A 256 -17.83 -9.41 21.18
N GLN A 257 -17.55 -8.63 20.13
CA GLN A 257 -18.34 -7.46 19.67
C GLN A 257 -18.80 -6.52 20.80
N LYS A 258 -18.01 -6.44 21.88
CA LYS A 258 -18.25 -5.63 23.08
C LYS A 258 -16.94 -4.93 23.46
N TYR A 259 -17.05 -3.73 24.00
CA TYR A 259 -15.90 -3.01 24.55
C TYR A 259 -16.14 -2.61 26.01
N SER A 260 -15.03 -2.43 26.72
CA SER A 260 -15.00 -1.90 28.09
C SER A 260 -13.74 -1.08 28.26
N VAL A 261 -13.91 0.21 28.54
CA VAL A 261 -12.80 1.17 28.70
C VAL A 261 -12.87 1.75 30.10
N SER A 262 -11.85 1.48 30.91
CA SER A 262 -11.73 2.08 32.25
C SER A 262 -11.49 3.58 32.14
N VAL A 263 -12.28 4.35 32.88
CA VAL A 263 -12.23 5.83 32.93
C VAL A 263 -12.19 6.31 34.37
N LYS A 264 -11.72 7.54 34.58
CA LYS A 264 -11.67 8.19 35.89
C LYS A 264 -12.08 9.66 35.78
N ASN A 265 -12.48 10.24 36.91
CA ASN A 265 -12.77 11.67 37.08
C ASN A 265 -13.89 12.18 36.18
N LEU A 266 -14.99 11.42 36.08
CA LEU A 266 -16.19 11.90 35.40
C LEU A 266 -16.87 13.00 36.22
N LYS A 267 -17.37 14.04 35.56
CA LYS A 267 -18.19 15.11 36.14
C LYS A 267 -19.51 15.15 35.42
N PHE A 268 -20.62 15.27 36.15
CA PHE A 268 -21.93 15.36 35.50
C PHE A 268 -22.04 16.64 34.66
N GLY A 269 -22.84 16.60 33.61
CA GLY A 269 -22.98 17.66 32.60
C GLY A 269 -21.80 17.78 31.64
N GLN A 270 -20.71 17.03 31.84
CA GLN A 270 -19.65 16.93 30.86
C GLN A 270 -20.02 15.92 29.77
N TYR A 271 -19.51 16.13 28.56
CA TYR A 271 -19.59 15.14 27.49
C TYR A 271 -18.28 14.38 27.34
N ILE A 272 -18.42 13.09 27.01
CA ILE A 272 -17.31 12.25 26.55
C ILE A 272 -17.50 11.93 25.06
N THR A 273 -16.41 11.64 24.38
CA THR A 273 -16.43 11.10 23.01
C THR A 273 -15.90 9.68 23.05
N VAL A 274 -16.64 8.74 22.46
CA VAL A 274 -16.21 7.37 22.27
C VAL A 274 -16.01 7.16 20.78
N SER A 275 -14.82 6.71 20.38
CA SER A 275 -14.44 6.58 18.97
C SER A 275 -13.81 5.22 18.73
N LEU A 276 -14.20 4.58 17.63
CA LEU A 276 -13.60 3.36 17.10
C LEU A 276 -12.59 3.74 16.01
N TYR A 277 -11.42 3.12 16.08
CA TYR A 277 -10.37 3.24 15.09
C TYR A 277 -9.97 1.85 14.58
N ASN A 278 -9.61 1.77 13.30
CA ASN A 278 -8.97 0.55 12.79
C ASN A 278 -7.54 0.40 13.37
N LYS A 279 -6.94 -0.79 13.19
CA LYS A 279 -5.55 -1.05 13.67
C LYS A 279 -4.48 -0.09 13.13
N HIS A 280 -4.77 0.64 12.04
CA HIS A 280 -3.88 1.63 11.44
C HIS A 280 -4.17 3.07 11.88
N GLY A 281 -5.15 3.28 12.75
CA GLY A 281 -5.51 4.57 13.32
C GLY A 281 -6.46 5.43 12.49
N GLN A 282 -7.15 4.87 11.52
CA GLN A 282 -8.24 5.56 10.81
C GLN A 282 -9.51 5.48 11.66
N GLN A 283 -10.13 6.62 11.98
CA GLN A 283 -11.40 6.65 12.72
C GLN A 283 -12.50 6.07 11.84
N ARG A 284 -13.31 5.16 12.39
CA ARG A 284 -14.37 4.46 11.67
C ARG A 284 -15.76 4.89 12.14
N GLU A 285 -15.95 4.95 13.46
CA GLU A 285 -17.23 5.29 14.08
C GLU A 285 -16.99 6.08 15.36
N TRP A 286 -17.99 6.86 15.78
CA TRP A 286 -17.93 7.57 17.04
C TRP A 286 -19.31 7.99 17.51
N TYR A 287 -19.43 8.21 18.82
CA TYR A 287 -20.58 8.87 19.40
C TYR A 287 -20.16 9.76 20.57
N LYS A 288 -21.06 10.66 20.95
CA LYS A 288 -20.91 11.55 22.10
C LYS A 288 -21.93 11.16 23.16
N SER A 289 -21.54 11.14 24.42
CA SER A 289 -22.43 10.80 25.53
C SER A 289 -22.19 11.74 26.70
N GLU A 290 -23.29 12.17 27.30
CA GLU A 290 -23.27 13.00 28.49
C GLU A 290 -23.03 12.13 29.73
N VAL A 291 -22.30 12.66 30.71
CA VAL A 291 -22.26 12.11 32.05
C VAL A 291 -23.42 12.74 32.83
N TYR A 292 -24.40 11.93 33.20
CA TYR A 292 -25.56 12.38 33.97
C TYR A 292 -25.26 12.44 35.47
N TYR A 293 -26.01 13.29 36.16
CA TYR A 293 -26.03 13.38 37.61
C TYR A 293 -26.71 12.14 38.21
N ALA A 294 -27.86 11.76 37.65
CA ALA A 294 -28.65 10.60 38.06
C ALA A 294 -29.51 10.12 36.89
N THR A 295 -30.00 8.88 36.96
CA THR A 295 -30.97 8.38 35.97
C THR A 295 -32.36 8.95 36.24
N LYS A 296 -32.78 9.10 37.49
CA LYS A 296 -34.10 9.62 37.88
C LYS A 296 -33.97 10.88 38.74
N VAL A 297 -34.95 11.78 38.64
CA VAL A 297 -35.10 12.94 39.52
C VAL A 297 -35.52 12.53 40.93
N LYS A 298 -35.11 13.30 41.94
CA LYS A 298 -35.51 13.13 43.34
C LYS A 298 -35.68 14.50 44.00
N LEU A 299 -36.55 14.58 45.01
CA LEU A 299 -36.69 15.78 45.83
C LEU A 299 -35.34 16.22 46.42
N GLY A 300 -35.13 17.52 46.51
CA GLY A 300 -33.88 18.12 46.95
C GLY A 300 -32.84 18.34 45.84
N MET A 301 -33.07 17.83 44.61
CA MET A 301 -32.18 18.14 43.48
C MET A 301 -32.29 19.61 43.08
N THR A 302 -31.15 20.23 42.78
CA THR A 302 -31.12 21.56 42.16
C THR A 302 -31.61 21.50 40.71
N GLN A 303 -32.08 22.60 40.17
CA GLN A 303 -32.43 22.72 38.73
C GLN A 303 -31.29 22.24 37.83
N ASN A 304 -30.04 22.64 38.11
CA ASN A 304 -28.87 22.22 37.34
C ASN A 304 -28.66 20.69 37.37
N GLN A 305 -28.92 20.04 38.52
CA GLN A 305 -28.84 18.58 38.62
C GLN A 305 -29.96 17.89 37.83
N VAL A 306 -31.18 18.44 37.86
CA VAL A 306 -32.33 17.92 37.10
C VAL A 306 -32.09 17.98 35.59
N LEU A 307 -31.55 19.10 35.10
CA LEU A 307 -31.17 19.28 33.68
C LEU A 307 -30.16 18.25 33.19
N HIS A 308 -29.36 17.68 34.09
CA HIS A 308 -28.37 16.65 33.78
C HIS A 308 -28.79 15.26 34.26
N THR A 309 -30.10 14.98 34.32
CA THR A 309 -30.59 13.61 34.50
C THR A 309 -30.84 12.92 33.16
N ALA A 310 -30.69 11.60 33.11
CA ALA A 310 -30.78 10.84 31.86
C ALA A 310 -32.17 10.93 31.16
N TYR A 311 -33.25 11.17 31.91
CA TYR A 311 -34.62 11.14 31.37
C TYR A 311 -35.31 12.50 31.22
N TYR A 312 -34.98 13.51 32.03
CA TYR A 312 -35.73 14.77 32.01
C TYR A 312 -35.07 15.81 31.13
N GLY A 313 -33.79 16.13 31.35
CA GLY A 313 -33.12 17.17 30.56
C GLY A 313 -33.85 18.52 30.63
N LYS A 314 -33.83 19.26 29.51
CA LYS A 314 -34.52 20.55 29.37
C LYS A 314 -36.05 20.36 29.36
N PRO A 315 -36.82 21.13 30.15
CA PRO A 315 -38.29 21.05 30.15
C PRO A 315 -38.94 21.61 28.88
N ASP A 316 -40.15 21.15 28.59
CA ASP A 316 -40.98 21.64 27.48
C ASP A 316 -41.57 23.01 27.81
N SER A 317 -41.92 23.22 29.08
CA SER A 317 -42.48 24.48 29.58
C SER A 317 -41.90 24.84 30.94
N VAL A 318 -41.77 26.14 31.18
CA VAL A 318 -41.35 26.68 32.48
C VAL A 318 -42.28 27.81 32.85
N ILE A 319 -43.00 27.66 33.97
CA ILE A 319 -43.82 28.72 34.57
C ILE A 319 -43.11 29.22 35.81
N LYS A 320 -42.89 30.53 35.91
CA LYS A 320 -42.23 31.16 37.05
C LYS A 320 -43.23 31.99 37.85
N SER A 321 -43.17 31.89 39.17
CA SER A 321 -44.03 32.64 40.08
C SER A 321 -43.29 33.00 41.38
N ILE A 322 -43.89 33.90 42.16
CA ILE A 322 -43.44 34.21 43.53
C ILE A 322 -44.60 33.86 44.46
N VAL A 323 -44.37 32.92 45.39
CA VAL A 323 -45.38 32.49 46.37
C VAL A 323 -44.80 32.65 47.76
N ALA A 324 -45.46 33.45 48.59
CA ALA A 324 -45.00 33.77 49.96
C ALA A 324 -43.52 34.21 50.02
N GLY A 325 -43.10 35.07 49.08
CA GLY A 325 -41.73 35.61 49.00
C GLY A 325 -40.68 34.63 48.46
N LYS A 326 -41.05 33.41 48.08
CA LYS A 326 -40.14 32.41 47.51
C LYS A 326 -40.27 32.36 45.99
N LYS A 327 -39.14 32.17 45.30
CA LYS A 327 -39.11 31.97 43.85
C LYS A 327 -39.56 30.55 43.54
N CYS A 328 -40.67 30.41 42.83
CA CYS A 328 -41.23 29.12 42.45
C CYS A 328 -41.12 28.94 40.93
N GLU A 329 -40.75 27.73 40.49
CA GLU A 329 -40.79 27.36 39.08
C GLU A 329 -41.50 26.01 38.91
N GLN A 330 -42.42 25.93 37.96
CA GLN A 330 -43.01 24.67 37.51
C GLN A 330 -42.40 24.33 36.16
N TRP A 331 -41.79 23.16 36.06
CA TRP A 331 -41.22 22.63 34.81
C TRP A 331 -42.11 21.50 34.30
N GLY A 332 -42.66 21.65 33.10
CA GLY A 332 -43.52 20.65 32.46
C GLY A 332 -42.75 19.76 31.48
N TYR A 333 -43.08 18.47 31.48
CA TYR A 333 -42.50 17.45 30.60
C TYR A 333 -43.59 16.53 30.03
N HIS A 334 -43.62 16.36 28.72
CA HIS A 334 -44.52 15.46 27.99
C HIS A 334 -43.79 14.20 27.57
N PHE A 335 -44.19 13.06 28.14
CA PHE A 335 -43.69 11.74 27.78
C PHE A 335 -44.80 10.95 27.08
N GLY A 336 -45.04 11.28 25.80
CA GLY A 336 -46.18 10.74 25.06
C GLY A 336 -47.50 11.24 25.66
N SER A 337 -48.34 10.34 26.18
CA SER A 337 -49.58 10.70 26.85
C SER A 337 -49.41 11.09 28.33
N LYS A 338 -48.22 10.91 28.90
CA LYS A 338 -47.95 11.22 30.31
C LYS A 338 -47.44 12.64 30.47
N LEU A 339 -47.99 13.36 31.43
CA LEU A 339 -47.56 14.71 31.77
C LEU A 339 -46.93 14.73 33.16
N VAL A 340 -45.69 15.20 33.26
CA VAL A 340 -44.97 15.32 34.53
C VAL A 340 -44.65 16.78 34.81
N TYR A 341 -45.00 17.25 36.00
CA TYR A 341 -44.62 18.56 36.50
C TYR A 341 -43.62 18.44 37.64
N LEU A 342 -42.49 19.13 37.50
CA LEU A 342 -41.48 19.27 38.54
C LEU A 342 -41.60 20.67 39.16
N TRP A 343 -41.80 20.74 40.46
CA TRP A 343 -41.95 22.01 41.17
C TRP A 343 -40.68 22.36 41.93
N PHE A 344 -40.16 23.54 41.66
CA PHE A 344 -38.96 24.06 42.30
C PHE A 344 -39.30 25.23 43.20
N GLN A 345 -38.68 25.28 44.38
CA GLN A 345 -38.72 26.43 45.28
C GLN A 345 -37.28 26.87 45.56
N ASN A 346 -36.97 28.12 45.26
CA ASN A 346 -35.62 28.69 45.34
C ASN A 346 -34.56 27.83 44.62
N GLY A 347 -34.92 27.26 43.45
CA GLY A 347 -34.02 26.45 42.61
C GLY A 347 -33.85 24.99 43.02
N VAL A 348 -34.60 24.52 44.02
CA VAL A 348 -34.55 23.13 44.53
C VAL A 348 -35.90 22.43 44.29
N LEU A 349 -35.86 21.20 43.79
CA LEU A 349 -37.03 20.37 43.51
C LEU A 349 -37.75 19.98 44.80
N THR A 350 -38.99 20.39 44.96
CA THR A 350 -39.82 20.18 46.15
C THR A 350 -41.05 19.30 45.92
N SER A 351 -41.58 19.20 44.69
CA SER A 351 -42.67 18.27 44.36
C SER A 351 -42.53 17.70 42.94
N ILE A 352 -43.12 16.53 42.72
CA ILE A 352 -43.19 15.82 41.44
C ILE A 352 -44.63 15.34 41.27
N ASP A 353 -45.34 15.90 40.29
CA ASP A 353 -46.72 15.51 39.99
C ASP A 353 -46.76 14.79 38.64
N GLN A 354 -47.53 13.71 38.54
CA GLN A 354 -47.66 12.91 37.31
C GLN A 354 -49.15 12.70 37.01
N TYR A 355 -49.54 12.95 35.76
CA TYR A 355 -50.91 12.87 35.27
C TYR A 355 -51.03 11.92 34.08
#